data_AF-A0A1G1KC71-F1
#
_entry.id   AF-A0A1G1KC71-F1
#
_cell.length_a   1.000
_cell.length_b   1.000
_cell.length_c   1.000
_cell.angle_alpha   90.00
_cell.angle_beta   90.00
_cell.angle_gamma   90.00
#
_symmetry.space_group_name_H-M   'P 1'
#
loop_
_entity.id
_entity.type
_entity.pdbx_description
1 polymer ?
#
loop_
_entity_poly.entity_id
_entity_poly.type
_entity_poly.pdbx_seq_one_letter_code
_entity_poly.pdbx_strand_id
1 'polypeptide(L)' 'MGNITVDVDGHGTAKLHMPELGLAVRSRYDILGRAVILHEKQDDFSQPTGNAGGRIACGVIEAK' A
#
# COMPACT_ATOMS: atom_id res chain seq x y z
N MET A 1 2.27 -0.56 6.27
CA MET A 1 1.86 -1.43 5.14
C MET A 1 2.93 -2.49 4.88
N GLY A 2 4.23 -2.19 4.95
CA GLY A 2 5.28 -3.22 4.95
C GLY A 2 5.37 -4.02 3.64
N ASN A 3 6.03 -5.17 3.69
CA ASN A 3 6.33 -5.99 2.52
C ASN A 3 5.23 -7.01 2.19
N ILE A 4 5.14 -7.38 0.91
CA ILE A 4 4.36 -8.52 0.39
C ILE A 4 5.32 -9.53 -0.24
N THR A 5 5.05 -10.82 -0.04
CA THR A 5 5.76 -11.89 -0.77
C THR A 5 5.01 -12.21 -2.05
N VAL A 6 5.73 -12.21 -3.16
CA VAL A 6 5.25 -12.61 -4.48
C VAL A 6 5.89 -13.96 -4.81
N ASP A 7 5.09 -14.91 -5.29
CA ASP A 7 5.56 -16.22 -5.71
C ASP A 7 6.29 -16.19 -7.06
N VAL A 8 6.80 -17.34 -7.47
CA VAL A 8 7.57 -17.50 -8.71
C VAL A 8 6.75 -17.26 -9.98
N ASP A 9 5.43 -17.36 -9.88
CA ASP A 9 4.49 -17.11 -10.99
C ASP A 9 4.10 -15.62 -11.07
N GLY A 10 4.62 -14.78 -10.16
CA GLY A 10 4.35 -13.36 -10.12
C GLY A 10 3.08 -12.97 -9.37
N HIS A 11 2.50 -13.88 -8.58
CA HIS A 11 1.30 -13.62 -7.78
C HIS A 11 1.62 -13.41 -6.30
N GLY A 12 0.94 -12.45 -5.67
CA GLY A 12 1.08 -12.20 -4.24
C GLY A 12 -0.25 -11.73 -3.66
N THR A 13 -0.59 -12.22 -2.47
CA THR A 13 -1.76 -11.75 -1.72
C THR A 13 -1.34 -11.26 -0.35
N ALA A 14 -1.72 -10.03 0.00
CA ALA A 14 -1.55 -9.49 1.34
C ALA A 14 -2.92 -9.17 1.95
N LYS A 15 -3.09 -9.53 3.23
CA LYS A 15 -4.25 -9.15 4.03
C LYS A 15 -3.75 -8.31 5.20
N LEU A 16 -4.12 -7.04 5.22
CA LEU A 16 -3.75 -6.10 6.27
C LEU A 16 -4.99 -5.61 6.97
N HIS A 17 -4.93 -5.53 8.30
CA HIS A 17 -5.96 -4.93 9.12
C HIS A 17 -5.45 -3.61 9.67
N MET A 18 -6.10 -2.50 9.28
CA MET A 18 -5.75 -1.14 9.69
C MET A 18 -7.00 -0.45 10.24
N PRO A 19 -7.32 -0.63 11.52
CA PRO A 19 -8.60 -0.21 12.10
C PRO A 19 -8.81 1.31 12.11
N GLU A 20 -7.74 2.09 11.98
CA GLU A 20 -7.81 3.55 11.94
C GLU A 20 -8.28 4.10 10.59
N LEU A 21 -8.07 3.35 9.50
CA LEU A 21 -8.43 3.81 8.16
C LEU A 21 -9.94 3.66 7.93
N GLY A 22 -10.54 4.62 7.25
CA GLY A 22 -11.97 4.60 6.93
C GLY A 22 -12.31 5.34 5.64
N LEU A 23 -13.56 5.18 5.20
CA LEU A 23 -14.13 5.85 4.02
C LEU A 23 -15.03 7.04 4.41
N ALA A 24 -14.77 7.64 5.58
CA ALA A 24 -15.58 8.72 6.12
C ALA A 24 -15.11 10.08 5.57
N VAL A 25 -15.96 10.70 4.76
CA VAL A 25 -15.72 11.98 4.08
C VAL A 25 -15.15 13.03 5.04
N ARG A 26 -13.94 13.53 4.72
CA ARG A 26 -13.20 14.60 5.45
C ARG A 26 -12.63 14.21 6.82
N SER A 27 -12.54 12.92 7.14
CA SER A 27 -11.71 12.45 8.25
C SER A 27 -10.22 12.58 7.92
N ARG A 28 -9.36 12.79 8.93
CA ARG A 28 -7.89 12.68 8.77
C ARG A 28 -7.45 11.29 8.28
N TYR A 29 -8.30 10.29 8.50
CA TYR A 29 -8.09 8.90 8.11
C TYR A 29 -8.93 8.47 6.90
N ASP A 30 -9.57 9.42 6.21
CA ASP A 30 -10.29 9.16 4.97
C ASP A 30 -9.29 8.71 3.89
N ILE A 31 -9.51 7.54 3.31
CA ILE A 31 -8.66 6.96 2.27
C ILE A 31 -9.29 6.99 0.88
N LEU A 32 -10.50 7.53 0.73
CA LEU A 32 -11.11 7.70 -0.58
C LEU A 32 -10.25 8.62 -1.46
N GLY A 33 -9.96 8.20 -2.69
CA GLY A 33 -9.07 8.91 -3.61
C GLY A 33 -7.57 8.79 -3.29
N ARG A 34 -7.18 8.04 -2.25
CA ARG A 34 -5.78 7.65 -2.01
C ARG A 34 -5.42 6.40 -2.80
N ALA A 35 -4.14 6.04 -2.82
CA ALA A 35 -3.66 4.86 -3.54
C ALA A 35 -2.84 3.92 -2.67
N VAL A 36 -2.91 2.63 -3.01
CA VAL A 36 -1.94 1.61 -2.60
C VAL A 36 -0.84 1.57 -3.67
N ILE A 37 0.42 1.65 -3.24
CA ILE A 37 1.59 1.64 -4.12
C ILE A 37 2.40 0.38 -3.86
N LEU A 38 2.78 -0.32 -4.92
CA LEU A 38 3.76 -1.40 -4.86
C LEU A 38 5.12 -0.85 -5.29
N HIS A 39 6.15 -1.15 -4.49
CA HIS A 39 7.52 -0.73 -4.72
C HIS A 39 8.36 -1.86 -5.33
N GLU A 40 9.45 -1.51 -6.03
CA GLU A 40 10.32 -2.47 -6.74
C GLU A 40 11.14 -3.38 -5.81
N LYS A 41 11.49 -2.90 -4.61
CA LYS A 41 12.37 -3.57 -3.66
C LYS A 41 11.66 -3.76 -2.33
N GLN A 42 12.25 -4.64 -1.54
CA GLN A 42 11.89 -4.82 -0.14
C GLN A 42 12.09 -3.52 0.64
N ASP A 43 11.08 -3.13 1.42
CA ASP A 43 11.12 -2.07 2.41
C ASP A 43 11.95 -2.53 3.62
N ASP A 44 13.01 -1.78 3.94
CA ASP A 44 13.91 -2.00 5.08
C ASP A 44 13.54 -1.18 6.34
N PHE A 45 12.41 -0.48 6.29
CA PHE A 45 11.86 0.39 7.34
C PHE A 45 12.70 1.63 7.67
N SER A 46 13.76 1.93 6.90
CA SER A 46 14.45 3.21 6.97
C SER A 46 13.54 4.37 6.55
N GLN A 47 13.85 5.58 7.01
CA GLN A 47 13.07 6.76 6.66
C GLN A 47 13.70 7.50 5.46
N PRO A 48 12.90 8.10 4.57
CA PRO A 48 11.43 8.22 4.62
C PRO A 48 10.65 7.09 3.91
N THR A 49 11.31 6.27 3.09
CA THR A 49 10.63 5.33 2.16
C THR A 49 11.20 3.91 2.19
N GLY A 50 11.94 3.55 3.23
CA GLY A 50 12.39 2.17 3.45
C GLY A 50 13.33 1.62 2.39
N ASN A 51 14.05 2.48 1.67
CA ASN A 51 14.87 2.10 0.51
C ASN A 51 14.14 1.17 -0.50
N ALA A 52 12.80 1.26 -0.57
CA ALA A 52 11.97 0.35 -1.35
C ALA A 52 12.05 0.59 -2.87
N GLY A 53 12.79 1.62 -3.30
CA GLY A 53 13.00 1.95 -4.71
C GLY A 53 11.77 2.54 -5.41
N GLY A 54 11.75 2.46 -6.74
CA GLY A 54 10.70 2.98 -7.61
C GLY A 54 9.30 2.38 -7.37
N ARG A 55 8.28 3.10 -7.84
CA ARG A 55 6.86 2.69 -7.78
C ARG A 55 6.53 1.89 -9.03
N ILE A 56 6.17 0.62 -8.87
CA ILE A 56 5.93 -0.30 -10.00
C ILE A 56 4.45 -0.59 -10.25
N ALA A 57 3.57 -0.30 -9.28
CA ALA A 57 2.12 -0.33 -9.47
C ALA A 57 1.41 0.71 -8.59
N CYS A 58 0.21 1.12 -9.01
CA CYS A 58 -0.64 2.06 -8.30
C CYS A 58 -2.11 1.63 -8.45
N GLY A 59 -2.81 1.49 -7.32
CA GLY A 59 -4.25 1.24 -7.29
C GLY A 59 -4.95 2.31 -6.47
N VAL A 60 -5.83 3.10 -7.09
CA VAL A 60 -6.61 4.14 -6.42
C VAL A 60 -7.83 3.51 -5.75
N ILE A 61 -8.16 3.98 -4.55
CA ILE A 61 -9.33 3.57 -3.78
C ILE A 61 -10.50 4.46 -4.19
N GLU A 62 -11.49 3.88 -4.84
CA GLU A 62 -12.67 4.58 -5.36
C GLU A 62 -13.96 4.01 -4.73
N ALA A 63 -14.95 4.88 -4.58
CA ALA A 63 -16.30 4.47 -4.21
C ALA A 63 -17.02 4.00 -5.48
N LYS A 64 -17.72 2.87 -5.36
CA LYS A 64 -18.51 2.29 -6.45
C LYS A 64 -19.94 2.79 -6.42
#